data_AF-A0A8J4PR52-F1
#
_entry.id   AF-A0A8J4PR52-F1
#
_cell.length_a   1.000
_cell.length_b   1.000
_cell.length_c   1.000
_cell.angle_alpha   90.00
_cell.angle_beta   90.00
_cell.angle_gamma   90.00
#
_symmetry.space_group_name_H-M   'P 1'
#
loop_
_entity.id
_entity.type
_entity.pdbx_description
1 polymer ?
#
loop_
_entity_poly.entity_id
_entity_poly.type
_entity_poly.pdbx_seq_one_letter_code
_entity_poly.pdbx_strand_id
1 'polypeptide(L)'
;MNKLGLFLTFLCLFGIALACESDYNPNLVTIGECKANDVAHWRETDSLPVVNPADLPAADRTVHEERMAYILSLARAQNKKFVASIYSPAGELLCVGINTGSPNIISHGEIVAINNCTTLHGIKSFTGHTLYTTGEPCAMCASALLWADFKTIVWGTFNSDLLCKICMSNIPMDSSYIFSRYYGLRPTAPVLIGGVLRADADAWFGTYCNRPTSIYYIKPQCACQNTSSPLNVTQTLVNTWIDGNQVQYSQFNAVIRNNANNVTVTNPTFKSLPSGVNPTQIWGLQKTSVADQWVLSWNPMLTPNQTFSFGYIIQGATELTFNAEAQH
;
A
#
# COMPACT_ATOMS: atom_id res chain seq x y z
N MET A 1 14.96 -48.28 65.14
CA MET A 1 15.95 -48.23 64.05
C MET A 1 15.31 -48.74 62.77
N ASN A 2 15.26 -47.83 61.79
CA ASN A 2 15.10 -47.94 60.33
C ASN A 2 14.01 -48.83 59.70
N LYS A 3 12.98 -48.16 59.18
CA LYS A 3 12.40 -48.47 57.87
C LYS A 3 12.38 -47.19 57.03
N LEU A 4 13.38 -47.08 56.18
CA LEU A 4 13.45 -46.13 55.06
C LEU A 4 13.04 -46.93 53.82
N GLY A 5 11.98 -46.51 53.13
CA GLY A 5 11.62 -47.11 51.86
C GLY A 5 10.17 -46.89 51.47
N LEU A 6 9.99 -46.43 50.23
CA LEU A 6 8.76 -46.40 49.44
C LEU A 6 7.85 -45.19 49.66
N PHE A 7 8.05 -44.14 48.84
CA PHE A 7 6.97 -43.48 48.08
C PHE A 7 7.57 -42.46 47.10
N LEU A 8 8.12 -42.94 45.97
CA LEU A 8 8.49 -42.06 44.85
C LEU A 8 8.54 -42.82 43.52
N THR A 9 7.40 -43.32 43.04
CA THR A 9 7.25 -43.82 41.67
C THR A 9 5.77 -43.77 41.24
N PHE A 10 5.26 -42.56 40.99
CA PHE A 10 4.02 -42.37 40.24
C PHE A 10 4.09 -41.13 39.34
N LEU A 11 5.21 -40.97 38.63
CA LEU A 11 5.37 -39.96 37.58
C LEU A 11 6.29 -40.54 36.49
N CYS A 12 5.74 -41.34 35.56
CA CYS A 12 6.42 -41.66 34.29
C CYS A 12 5.55 -42.46 33.28
N LEU A 13 4.23 -42.26 33.23
CA LEU A 13 3.38 -43.03 32.29
C LEU A 13 2.44 -42.18 31.40
N PHE A 14 2.61 -40.86 31.35
CA PHE A 14 1.81 -39.99 30.44
C PHE A 14 2.68 -39.06 29.59
N GLY A 15 3.88 -39.48 29.21
CA GLY A 15 4.86 -38.63 28.52
C GLY A 15 5.08 -38.87 27.02
N ILE A 16 4.36 -39.81 26.35
CA ILE A 16 4.79 -40.28 25.02
C ILE A 16 3.77 -40.02 23.89
N ALA A 17 2.58 -39.48 24.17
CA ALA A 17 1.54 -39.32 23.14
C ALA A 17 1.67 -38.08 22.22
N LEU A 18 2.81 -37.37 22.18
CA LEU A 18 2.98 -36.15 21.37
C LEU A 18 4.24 -36.11 20.51
N ALA A 19 5.02 -37.19 20.43
CA ALA A 19 6.07 -37.29 19.43
C ALA A 19 5.48 -37.96 18.18
N CYS A 20 5.58 -37.30 17.02
CA CYS A 20 5.27 -37.92 15.73
C CYS A 20 6.12 -39.21 15.60
N GLU A 21 5.46 -40.38 15.52
CA GLU A 21 6.07 -41.71 15.56
C GLU A 21 6.91 -42.10 14.32
N SER A 22 7.21 -41.18 13.41
CA SER A 22 8.00 -41.46 12.22
C SER A 22 9.18 -40.51 12.07
N ASP A 23 10.34 -41.04 11.67
CA ASP A 23 11.45 -40.24 11.16
C ASP A 23 10.95 -39.41 9.96
N TYR A 24 10.66 -38.12 10.19
CA TYR A 24 10.22 -37.21 9.16
C TYR A 24 11.28 -37.15 8.05
N ASN A 25 10.96 -37.69 6.89
CA ASN A 25 11.79 -37.55 5.70
C ASN A 25 11.16 -36.50 4.78
N PRO A 26 11.72 -35.27 4.70
CA PRO A 26 11.17 -34.18 3.89
C PRO A 26 11.10 -34.53 2.39
N ASN A 27 11.80 -35.58 1.94
CA ASN A 27 11.81 -36.02 0.55
C ASN A 27 10.75 -37.08 0.22
N LEU A 28 10.05 -37.62 1.23
CA LEU A 28 9.04 -38.68 1.07
C LEU A 28 7.64 -38.23 1.54
N VAL A 29 7.53 -37.03 2.09
CA VAL A 29 6.24 -36.45 2.50
C VAL A 29 5.51 -35.89 1.28
N THR A 30 4.21 -36.20 1.17
CA THR A 30 3.31 -35.53 0.22
C THR A 30 3.10 -34.09 0.73
N ILE A 31 3.57 -33.09 -0.02
CA ILE A 31 3.47 -31.68 0.36
C ILE A 31 2.17 -31.10 -0.21
N GLY A 32 1.15 -30.93 0.62
CA GLY A 32 -0.15 -30.41 0.17
C GLY A 32 -0.76 -31.26 -0.94
N GLU A 33 -1.22 -30.63 -2.03
CA GLU A 33 -1.75 -31.30 -3.24
C GLU A 33 -0.67 -31.70 -4.26
N CYS A 34 0.62 -31.53 -3.95
CA CYS A 34 1.71 -31.85 -4.85
C CYS A 34 1.90 -33.37 -4.96
N LYS A 35 2.14 -33.88 -6.16
CA LYS A 35 2.48 -35.30 -6.39
C LYS A 35 3.90 -35.59 -5.91
N ALA A 36 4.23 -36.87 -5.74
CA ALA A 36 5.53 -37.33 -5.25
C ALA A 36 6.76 -36.85 -6.06
N ASN A 37 6.56 -36.40 -7.31
CA ASN A 37 7.63 -35.88 -8.18
C ASN A 37 7.59 -34.35 -8.37
N ASP A 38 6.68 -33.65 -7.71
CA ASP A 38 6.54 -32.19 -7.84
C ASP A 38 7.48 -31.48 -6.84
N VAL A 39 7.97 -30.30 -7.21
CA VAL A 39 8.79 -29.44 -6.34
C VAL A 39 7.89 -28.36 -5.74
N ALA A 40 7.84 -28.30 -4.40
CA ALA A 40 7.09 -27.26 -3.70
C ALA A 40 7.84 -25.93 -3.73
N HIS A 41 7.19 -24.89 -4.26
CA HIS A 41 7.65 -23.50 -4.21
C HIS A 41 6.68 -22.65 -3.39
N TRP A 42 7.16 -21.53 -2.85
CA TRP A 42 6.27 -20.51 -2.30
C TRP A 42 5.32 -20.02 -3.38
N ARG A 43 4.08 -19.68 -2.99
CA ARG A 43 3.15 -19.01 -3.88
C ARG A 43 3.77 -17.69 -4.35
N GLU A 44 3.92 -17.52 -5.66
CA GLU A 44 4.26 -16.24 -6.24
C GLU A 44 3.14 -15.24 -5.93
N THR A 45 3.51 -14.13 -5.29
CA THR A 45 2.58 -13.08 -4.88
C THR A 45 3.25 -11.72 -5.06
N ASP A 46 2.54 -10.80 -5.69
CA ASP A 46 2.89 -9.38 -5.71
C ASP A 46 2.60 -8.72 -4.35
N SER A 47 2.82 -7.41 -4.24
CA SER A 47 2.43 -6.63 -3.06
C SER A 47 0.91 -6.53 -2.92
N LEU A 48 0.42 -6.45 -1.67
CA LEU A 48 -1.01 -6.13 -1.46
C LEU A 48 -1.33 -4.71 -1.96
N PRO A 49 -2.56 -4.49 -2.48
CA PRO A 49 -3.04 -3.14 -2.75
C PRO A 49 -3.04 -2.29 -1.49
N VAL A 50 -2.56 -1.06 -1.61
CA VAL A 50 -2.61 -0.03 -0.56
C VAL A 50 -3.68 0.98 -0.94
N VAL A 51 -4.71 1.11 -0.11
CA VAL A 51 -5.82 2.03 -0.34
C VAL A 51 -5.34 3.46 -0.13
N ASN A 52 -5.59 4.32 -1.13
CA ASN A 52 -5.35 5.75 -1.01
C ASN A 52 -6.48 6.39 -0.17
N PRO A 53 -6.17 7.25 0.81
CA PRO A 53 -7.17 7.93 1.61
C PRO A 53 -8.20 8.72 0.79
N ALA A 54 -7.84 9.19 -0.41
CA ALA A 54 -8.75 9.89 -1.31
C ALA A 54 -9.88 9.01 -1.85
N ASP A 55 -9.67 7.69 -1.89
CA ASP A 55 -10.63 6.71 -2.41
C ASP A 55 -11.59 6.17 -1.32
N LEU A 56 -11.39 6.57 -0.05
CA LEU A 56 -12.25 6.17 1.05
C LEU A 56 -13.53 7.03 1.12
N PRO A 57 -14.65 6.47 1.64
CA PRO A 57 -15.80 7.28 2.02
C PRO A 57 -15.39 8.43 2.96
N ALA A 58 -16.00 9.60 2.81
CA ALA A 58 -15.60 10.80 3.55
C ALA A 58 -15.62 10.60 5.08
N ALA A 59 -16.63 9.90 5.60
CA ALA A 59 -16.73 9.59 7.03
C ALA A 59 -15.57 8.70 7.52
N ASP A 60 -15.22 7.66 6.77
CA ASP A 60 -14.12 6.76 7.11
C ASP A 60 -12.77 7.49 7.02
N ARG A 61 -12.59 8.32 5.99
CA ARG A 61 -11.39 9.14 5.83
C ARG A 61 -11.16 10.05 7.03
N THR A 62 -12.20 10.76 7.49
CA THR A 62 -12.12 11.64 8.67
C THR A 62 -11.66 10.88 9.91
N VAL A 63 -12.18 9.68 10.15
CA VAL A 63 -11.73 8.85 11.29
C VAL A 63 -10.24 8.52 11.22
N HIS A 64 -9.74 8.16 10.04
CA HIS A 64 -8.32 7.87 9.87
C HIS A 64 -7.44 9.12 10.05
N GLU A 65 -7.88 10.26 9.52
CA GLU A 65 -7.20 11.56 9.66
C GLU A 65 -7.12 12.00 11.13
N GLU A 66 -8.22 11.90 11.89
CA GLU A 66 -8.24 12.23 13.32
C GLU A 66 -7.27 11.37 14.14
N ARG A 67 -7.26 10.06 13.89
CA ARG A 67 -6.38 9.12 14.59
C ARG A 67 -4.90 9.28 14.21
N MET A 68 -4.63 9.62 12.96
CA MET A 68 -3.28 9.97 12.51
C MET A 68 -2.81 11.30 13.11
N ALA A 69 -3.67 12.32 13.12
CA ALA A 69 -3.38 13.61 13.73
C ALA A 69 -3.06 13.47 15.22
N TYR A 70 -3.79 12.59 15.93
CA TYR A 70 -3.51 12.25 17.33
C TYR A 70 -2.08 11.73 17.53
N ILE A 71 -1.64 10.70 16.81
CA ILE A 71 -0.29 10.17 16.99
C ILE A 71 0.80 11.12 16.50
N LEU A 72 0.53 11.98 15.50
CA LEU A 72 1.43 13.06 15.09
C LEU A 72 1.56 14.14 16.17
N SER A 73 0.47 14.49 16.86
CA SER A 73 0.50 15.42 18.00
C SER A 73 1.36 14.88 19.15
N LEU A 74 1.25 13.58 19.44
CA LEU A 74 2.08 12.90 20.44
C LEU A 74 3.54 12.83 20.01
N ALA A 75 3.79 12.51 18.75
CA ALA A 75 5.12 12.49 18.14
C ALA A 75 5.83 13.84 18.36
N ARG A 76 5.13 14.95 18.11
CA ARG A 76 5.63 16.32 18.37
C ARG A 76 5.87 16.60 19.84
N ALA A 77 4.86 16.33 20.69
CA ALA A 77 4.94 16.59 22.12
C ALA A 77 6.09 15.82 22.80
N GLN A 78 6.40 14.62 22.31
CA GLN A 78 7.45 13.75 22.84
C GLN A 78 8.78 13.90 22.10
N ASN A 79 8.83 14.71 21.03
CA ASN A 79 9.97 14.85 20.14
C ASN A 79 10.47 13.48 19.60
N LYS A 80 9.54 12.64 19.14
CA LYS A 80 9.80 11.31 18.57
C LYS A 80 9.17 11.21 17.19
N LYS A 81 9.81 10.50 16.27
CA LYS A 81 9.35 10.39 14.87
C LYS A 81 8.40 9.21 14.64
N PHE A 82 8.69 8.07 15.28
CA PHE A 82 7.90 6.84 15.14
C PHE A 82 7.00 6.65 16.36
N VAL A 83 5.70 6.81 16.13
CA VAL A 83 4.65 6.63 17.13
C VAL A 83 3.54 5.81 16.48
N ALA A 84 2.99 4.86 17.23
CA ALA A 84 1.88 4.03 16.80
C ALA A 84 0.75 4.02 17.84
N SER A 85 -0.46 3.71 17.41
CA SER A 85 -1.62 3.50 18.29
C SER A 85 -2.47 2.34 17.80
N ILE A 86 -3.16 1.67 18.73
CA ILE A 86 -4.02 0.52 18.47
C ILE A 86 -5.44 0.85 18.90
N TYR A 87 -6.39 0.59 18.00
CA TYR A 87 -7.81 0.75 18.25
C TYR A 87 -8.55 -0.59 18.19
N SER A 88 -9.54 -0.74 19.08
CA SER A 88 -10.45 -1.89 19.09
C SER A 88 -11.37 -1.92 17.87
N PRO A 89 -12.04 -3.05 17.57
CA PRO A 89 -13.06 -3.10 16.53
C PRO A 89 -14.23 -2.13 16.76
N ALA A 90 -14.50 -1.77 18.02
CA ALA A 90 -15.51 -0.78 18.41
C ALA A 90 -15.01 0.67 18.22
N GLY A 91 -13.74 0.86 17.84
CA GLY A 91 -13.15 2.15 17.57
C GLY A 91 -12.56 2.87 18.78
N GLU A 92 -12.39 2.17 19.91
CA GLU A 92 -11.79 2.69 21.15
C GLU A 92 -10.27 2.65 21.08
N LEU A 93 -9.59 3.72 21.50
CA LEU A 93 -8.13 3.72 21.64
C LEU A 93 -7.75 2.80 22.81
N LEU A 94 -6.93 1.78 22.54
CA LEU A 94 -6.45 0.87 23.57
C LEU A 94 -5.06 1.29 24.06
N CYS A 95 -4.10 1.44 23.14
CA CYS A 95 -2.71 1.70 23.50
C CYS A 95 -1.99 2.58 22.50
N VAL A 96 -0.92 3.20 22.98
CA VAL A 96 0.06 3.95 22.18
C VAL A 96 1.44 3.34 22.41
N GLY A 97 2.26 3.32 21.36
CA GLY A 97 3.67 2.98 21.45
C GLY A 97 4.53 4.06 20.81
N ILE A 98 5.64 4.40 21.45
CA ILE A 98 6.57 5.42 21.00
C ILE A 98 7.95 4.77 20.91
N ASN A 99 8.63 4.96 19.76
CA ASN A 99 9.99 4.47 19.61
C ASN A 99 10.96 5.26 20.49
N THR A 100 11.46 4.61 21.53
CA THR A 100 12.47 5.14 22.46
C THR A 100 13.86 4.56 22.23
N GLY A 101 14.00 3.52 21.38
CA GLY A 101 15.23 2.76 21.19
C GLY A 101 15.74 2.04 22.45
N SER A 102 14.89 1.90 23.46
CA SER A 102 15.22 1.37 24.79
C SER A 102 13.98 0.72 25.43
N PRO A 103 14.12 -0.37 26.23
CA PRO A 103 15.37 -1.04 26.60
C PRO A 103 15.96 -1.92 25.49
N ASN A 104 15.23 -2.11 24.39
CA ASN A 104 15.67 -2.92 23.25
C ASN A 104 15.68 -2.06 21.98
N ILE A 105 16.71 -2.23 21.16
CA ILE A 105 16.86 -1.52 19.87
C ILE A 105 15.73 -1.83 18.89
N ILE A 106 15.01 -2.94 19.07
CA ILE A 106 13.83 -3.29 18.27
C ILE A 106 12.51 -2.73 18.82
N SER A 107 12.53 -1.94 19.90
CA SER A 107 11.36 -1.30 20.51
C SER A 107 10.84 -0.12 19.65
N HIS A 108 10.48 -0.41 18.41
CA HIS A 108 9.79 0.50 17.50
C HIS A 108 8.37 0.82 18.01
N GLY A 109 7.77 1.91 17.52
CA GLY A 109 6.47 2.38 18.02
C GLY A 109 5.38 1.30 17.93
N GLU A 110 5.36 0.53 16.84
CA GLU A 110 4.44 -0.56 16.58
C GLU A 110 4.62 -1.71 17.58
N ILE A 111 5.87 -2.11 17.83
CA ILE A 111 6.21 -3.17 18.79
C ILE A 111 5.86 -2.75 20.23
N VAL A 112 6.17 -1.49 20.59
CA VAL A 112 5.82 -0.95 21.90
C VAL A 112 4.31 -0.88 22.08
N ALA A 113 3.54 -0.50 21.05
CA ALA A 113 2.09 -0.46 21.12
C ALA A 113 1.50 -1.86 21.35
N ILE A 114 1.99 -2.88 20.63
CA ILE A 114 1.61 -4.28 20.82
C ILE A 114 1.90 -4.71 22.25
N ASN A 115 3.12 -4.50 22.74
CA ASN A 115 3.52 -4.90 24.09
C ASN A 115 2.65 -4.25 25.16
N ASN A 116 2.42 -2.93 25.04
CA ASN A 116 1.56 -2.20 25.98
C ASN A 116 0.15 -2.81 26.01
N CYS A 117 -0.43 -3.12 24.85
CA CYS A 117 -1.77 -3.71 24.76
C CYS A 117 -1.86 -5.13 25.28
N THR A 118 -0.88 -5.97 24.96
CA THR A 118 -0.81 -7.33 25.49
C THR A 118 -0.67 -7.34 27.01
N THR A 119 0.17 -6.46 27.57
CA THR A 119 0.38 -6.37 29.02
C THR A 119 -0.81 -5.78 29.75
N LEU A 120 -1.42 -4.71 29.25
CA LEU A 120 -2.53 -4.02 29.93
C LEU A 120 -3.86 -4.76 29.82
N HIS A 121 -4.14 -5.36 28.66
CA HIS A 121 -5.46 -5.92 28.35
C HIS A 121 -5.45 -7.44 28.20
N GLY A 122 -4.28 -8.10 28.29
CA GLY A 122 -4.18 -9.55 28.11
C GLY A 122 -4.54 -10.01 26.69
N ILE A 123 -4.43 -9.13 25.71
CA ILE A 123 -4.78 -9.41 24.30
C ILE A 123 -3.83 -10.50 23.77
N LYS A 124 -4.42 -11.56 23.21
CA LYS A 124 -3.68 -12.69 22.62
C LYS A 124 -3.60 -12.63 21.10
N SER A 125 -4.48 -11.86 20.47
CA SER A 125 -4.55 -11.63 19.03
C SER A 125 -5.23 -10.28 18.79
N PHE A 126 -4.77 -9.55 17.77
CA PHE A 126 -5.34 -8.28 17.34
C PHE A 126 -6.33 -8.44 16.18
N THR A 127 -6.94 -9.62 16.04
CA THR A 127 -8.03 -9.87 15.10
C THR A 127 -9.08 -8.75 15.19
N GLY A 128 -9.41 -8.14 14.05
CA GLY A 128 -10.38 -7.04 13.98
C GLY A 128 -9.87 -5.66 14.38
N HIS A 129 -8.69 -5.55 15.01
CA HIS A 129 -8.14 -4.27 15.46
C HIS A 129 -7.47 -3.50 14.33
N THR A 130 -7.32 -2.19 14.53
CA THR A 130 -6.61 -1.29 13.61
C THR A 130 -5.38 -0.70 14.27
N LEU A 131 -4.24 -0.77 13.59
CA LEU A 131 -3.02 -0.06 13.97
C LEU A 131 -2.84 1.20 13.10
N TYR A 132 -2.53 2.32 13.74
CA TYR A 132 -2.07 3.55 13.09
C TYR A 132 -0.60 3.79 13.44
N THR A 133 0.22 4.17 12.47
CA THR A 133 1.64 4.51 12.69
C THR A 133 2.07 5.72 11.85
N THR A 134 2.93 6.58 12.40
CA THR A 134 3.36 7.82 11.72
C THR A 134 4.13 7.56 10.41
N GLY A 135 4.90 6.48 10.36
CA GLY A 135 5.59 6.00 9.16
C GLY A 135 5.20 4.56 8.85
N GLU A 136 5.28 4.20 7.57
CA GLU A 136 5.03 2.85 7.09
C GLU A 136 5.86 1.83 7.89
N PRO A 137 5.26 0.70 8.33
CA PRO A 137 5.98 -0.29 9.11
C PRO A 137 7.23 -0.79 8.37
N CYS A 138 8.36 -0.83 9.07
CA CYS A 138 9.56 -1.48 8.52
C CYS A 138 9.34 -3.00 8.43
N ALA A 139 10.25 -3.72 7.75
CA ALA A 139 10.12 -5.16 7.52
C ALA A 139 9.81 -5.98 8.80
N MET A 140 10.47 -5.64 9.90
CA MET A 140 10.25 -6.25 11.21
C MET A 140 8.84 -5.96 11.74
N CYS A 141 8.43 -4.68 11.74
CA CYS A 141 7.14 -4.27 12.27
C CYS A 141 5.99 -4.79 11.41
N ALA A 142 6.11 -4.75 10.08
CA ALA A 142 5.14 -5.35 9.17
C ALA A 142 4.93 -6.84 9.47
N SER A 143 6.03 -7.59 9.65
CA SER A 143 5.96 -9.01 10.02
C SER A 143 5.29 -9.20 11.38
N ALA A 144 5.66 -8.41 12.39
CA ALA A 144 5.07 -8.49 13.72
C ALA A 144 3.56 -8.20 13.71
N LEU A 145 3.12 -7.20 12.94
CA LEU A 145 1.70 -6.87 12.77
C LEU A 145 0.91 -7.97 12.08
N LEU A 146 1.51 -8.64 11.09
CA LEU A 146 0.90 -9.77 10.43
C LEU A 146 0.78 -10.98 11.36
N TRP A 147 1.84 -11.30 12.12
CA TRP A 147 1.83 -12.35 13.15
C TRP A 147 0.83 -12.08 14.28
N ALA A 148 0.64 -10.80 14.62
CA ALA A 148 -0.31 -10.36 15.64
C ALA A 148 -1.78 -10.33 15.13
N ASP A 149 -2.03 -10.65 13.85
CA ASP A 149 -3.35 -10.75 13.21
C ASP A 149 -4.16 -9.45 13.15
N PHE A 150 -3.51 -8.30 12.95
CA PHE A 150 -4.22 -7.02 12.75
C PHE A 150 -5.14 -7.06 11.52
N LYS A 151 -6.36 -6.53 11.64
CA LYS A 151 -7.28 -6.43 10.49
C LYS A 151 -6.88 -5.30 9.54
N THR A 152 -6.50 -4.15 10.09
CA THR A 152 -6.23 -2.94 9.33
C THR A 152 -4.95 -2.27 9.81
N ILE A 153 -4.12 -1.85 8.88
CA ILE A 153 -2.87 -1.14 9.14
C ILE A 153 -2.90 0.17 8.36
N VAL A 154 -2.68 1.27 9.08
CA VAL A 154 -2.79 2.63 8.56
C VAL A 154 -1.51 3.40 8.82
N TRP A 155 -0.95 4.07 7.81
CA TRP A 155 0.27 4.88 7.98
C TRP A 155 0.25 6.23 7.27
N GLY A 156 1.11 7.14 7.75
CA GLY A 156 1.32 8.47 7.17
C GLY A 156 2.38 8.48 6.07
N THR A 157 3.66 8.49 6.46
CA THR A 157 4.81 8.53 5.53
C THR A 157 5.12 7.15 4.93
N PHE A 158 5.43 7.05 3.64
CA PHE A 158 5.85 5.78 3.02
C PHE A 158 7.35 5.48 3.25
N ASN A 159 7.73 4.19 3.23
CA ASN A 159 9.12 3.76 3.29
C ASN A 159 9.95 4.36 2.13
N SER A 160 9.35 4.46 0.95
CA SER A 160 9.94 5.12 -0.21
C SER A 160 10.19 6.61 0.01
N ASP A 161 9.33 7.33 0.75
CA ASP A 161 9.59 8.74 1.10
C ASP A 161 10.71 8.86 2.12
N LEU A 162 10.69 8.01 3.17
CA LEU A 162 11.74 7.96 4.20
C LEU A 162 13.11 7.78 3.56
N LEU A 163 13.24 6.85 2.62
CA LEU A 163 14.50 6.59 1.94
C LEU A 163 14.81 7.65 0.88
N CYS A 164 13.91 7.86 -0.09
CA CYS A 164 14.25 8.58 -1.33
C CYS A 164 14.12 10.10 -1.23
N LYS A 165 13.24 10.62 -0.37
CA LYS A 165 13.02 12.07 -0.22
C LYS A 165 13.65 12.61 1.06
N ILE A 166 13.60 11.81 2.13
CA ILE A 166 14.04 12.19 3.46
C ILE A 166 15.50 11.76 3.73
N CYS A 167 16.05 10.84 2.91
CA CYS A 167 17.40 10.27 3.05
C CYS A 167 17.63 9.59 4.42
N MET A 168 16.57 9.07 5.03
CA MET A 168 16.63 8.29 6.25
C MET A 168 16.93 6.83 5.92
N SER A 169 17.87 6.23 6.63
CA SER A 169 18.21 4.81 6.50
C SER A 169 17.01 3.94 6.83
N ASN A 170 16.68 3.04 5.91
CA ASN A 170 15.61 2.06 6.05
C ASN A 170 15.90 0.87 5.12
N ILE A 171 15.27 -0.28 5.37
CA ILE A 171 15.27 -1.39 4.42
C ILE A 171 14.40 -0.94 3.22
N PRO A 172 14.91 -0.95 1.97
CA PRO A 172 14.21 -0.43 0.79
C PRO A 172 13.13 -1.41 0.32
N MET A 173 12.07 -1.58 1.11
CA MET A 173 10.97 -2.50 0.84
C MET A 173 9.67 -1.94 1.41
N ASP A 174 8.61 -2.05 0.62
CA ASP A 174 7.26 -1.69 1.06
C ASP A 174 6.70 -2.79 1.95
N SER A 175 5.99 -2.39 3.00
CA SER A 175 5.34 -3.28 3.96
C SER A 175 4.26 -4.16 3.29
N SER A 176 3.65 -3.67 2.21
CA SER A 176 2.64 -4.37 1.42
C SER A 176 3.13 -5.68 0.81
N TYR A 177 4.43 -5.78 0.51
CA TYR A 177 5.07 -7.01 0.03
C TYR A 177 5.09 -8.11 1.10
N ILE A 178 5.33 -7.74 2.36
CA ILE A 178 5.28 -8.69 3.48
C ILE A 178 3.83 -9.08 3.75
N PHE A 179 2.92 -8.11 3.80
CA PHE A 179 1.53 -8.38 4.08
C PHE A 179 0.85 -9.27 3.03
N SER A 180 1.36 -9.35 1.79
CA SER A 180 0.79 -10.30 0.79
C SER A 180 1.10 -11.76 1.06
N ARG A 181 1.98 -12.06 2.01
CA ARG A 181 2.24 -13.42 2.52
C ARG A 181 1.27 -13.82 3.64
N TYR A 182 0.17 -13.09 3.83
CA TYR A 182 -0.85 -13.36 4.86
C TYR A 182 -1.39 -14.80 4.84
N TYR A 183 -1.43 -15.43 3.66
CA TYR A 183 -2.02 -16.76 3.46
C TYR A 183 -1.35 -17.85 4.31
N GLY A 184 -0.12 -17.62 4.79
CA GLY A 184 0.55 -18.53 5.72
C GLY A 184 0.06 -18.46 7.16
N LEU A 185 -0.70 -17.42 7.52
CA LEU A 185 -1.09 -17.10 8.90
C LEU A 185 -2.59 -16.91 9.09
N ARG A 186 -3.31 -16.50 8.04
CA ARG A 186 -4.73 -16.13 8.11
C ARG A 186 -5.44 -16.32 6.75
N PRO A 187 -6.78 -16.53 6.76
CA PRO A 187 -7.53 -16.82 5.53
C PRO A 187 -7.81 -15.59 4.65
N THR A 188 -7.77 -14.38 5.22
CA THR A 188 -8.12 -13.13 4.52
C THR A 188 -6.98 -12.13 4.62
N ALA A 189 -6.78 -11.33 3.57
CA ALA A 189 -5.76 -10.28 3.59
C ALA A 189 -6.09 -9.19 4.64
N PRO A 190 -5.10 -8.59 5.31
CA PRO A 190 -5.30 -7.35 6.04
C PRO A 190 -5.60 -6.19 5.09
N VAL A 191 -6.30 -5.17 5.57
CA VAL A 191 -6.54 -3.93 4.83
C VAL A 191 -5.39 -2.97 5.09
N LEU A 192 -4.79 -2.45 4.02
CA LEU A 192 -3.68 -1.50 4.09
C LEU A 192 -4.15 -0.13 3.61
N ILE A 193 -3.94 0.92 4.41
CA ILE A 193 -4.28 2.31 4.06
C ILE A 193 -3.04 3.16 4.26
N GLY A 194 -2.51 3.71 3.18
CA GLY A 194 -1.23 4.42 3.21
C GLY A 194 -1.36 5.87 2.78
N GLY A 195 -0.65 6.76 3.45
CA GLY A 195 -0.62 8.18 3.08
C GLY A 195 -1.62 9.07 3.83
N VAL A 196 -2.18 8.61 4.95
CA VAL A 196 -3.09 9.43 5.76
C VAL A 196 -2.31 10.60 6.36
N LEU A 197 -2.69 11.84 6.06
CA LEU A 197 -1.94 13.04 6.43
C LEU A 197 -0.45 13.01 6.03
N ARG A 198 -0.12 12.35 4.90
CA ARG A 198 1.26 12.15 4.41
C ARG A 198 2.11 13.41 4.43
N ALA A 199 1.58 14.53 3.92
CA ALA A 199 2.34 15.78 3.86
C ALA A 199 2.78 16.27 5.25
N ASP A 200 1.90 16.14 6.25
CA ASP A 200 2.18 16.53 7.64
C ASP A 200 3.14 15.54 8.32
N ALA A 201 2.98 14.24 8.05
CA ALA A 201 3.88 13.20 8.53
C ALA A 201 5.30 13.38 7.95
N ASP A 202 5.44 13.55 6.64
CA ASP A 202 6.72 13.75 5.94
C ASP A 202 7.43 15.00 6.47
N ALA A 203 6.68 16.10 6.67
CA ALA A 203 7.20 17.32 7.26
C ALA A 203 7.73 17.11 8.68
N TRP A 204 7.07 16.30 9.50
CA TRP A 204 7.53 15.96 10.84
C TRP A 204 8.79 15.08 10.84
N PHE A 205 8.89 14.11 9.91
CA PHE A 205 10.14 13.38 9.71
C PHE A 205 11.29 14.31 9.29
N GLY A 206 10.99 15.40 8.58
CA GLY A 206 11.99 16.36 8.12
C GLY A 206 12.98 15.71 7.16
N THR A 207 14.13 16.35 6.91
CA THR A 207 15.16 15.80 6.00
C THR A 207 16.47 15.48 6.71
N TYR A 208 17.08 14.37 6.31
CA TYR A 208 18.47 14.03 6.61
C TYR A 208 19.40 14.25 5.40
N CYS A 209 18.87 14.60 4.23
CA CYS A 209 19.65 14.69 2.99
C CYS A 209 20.80 15.72 3.08
N ASN A 210 20.65 16.76 3.90
CA ASN A 210 21.68 17.76 4.17
C ASN A 210 22.48 17.49 5.46
N ARG A 211 22.38 16.28 6.03
CA ARG A 211 23.01 15.88 7.30
C ARG A 211 23.83 14.60 7.15
N PRO A 212 24.89 14.60 6.31
CA PRO A 212 25.64 13.39 5.97
C PRO A 212 26.35 12.72 7.16
N THR A 213 26.54 13.44 8.27
CA THR A 213 27.15 12.93 9.51
C THR A 213 26.15 12.28 10.47
N SER A 214 24.84 12.34 10.17
CA SER A 214 23.83 11.70 11.00
C SER A 214 23.89 10.17 10.86
N ILE A 215 23.75 9.45 11.97
CA ILE A 215 23.63 7.98 11.95
C ILE A 215 22.38 7.49 11.20
N TYR A 216 21.40 8.37 10.99
CA TYR A 216 20.18 8.07 10.25
C TYR A 216 20.29 8.42 8.78
N TYR A 217 21.35 9.10 8.33
CA TYR A 217 21.51 9.46 6.93
C TYR A 217 21.97 8.24 6.12
N ILE A 218 21.38 8.07 4.94
CA ILE A 218 21.95 7.25 3.88
C ILE A 218 21.83 8.00 2.55
N LYS A 219 22.83 7.86 1.68
CA LYS A 219 22.71 8.37 0.30
C LYS A 219 21.63 7.54 -0.41
N PRO A 220 20.51 8.13 -0.85
CA PRO A 220 19.42 7.37 -1.43
C PRO A 220 19.86 6.71 -2.74
N GLN A 221 19.52 5.43 -2.89
CA GLN A 221 19.69 4.67 -4.13
C GLN A 221 18.33 4.52 -4.82
N CYS A 222 17.78 5.64 -5.28
CA CYS A 222 16.43 5.67 -5.86
C CYS A 222 16.49 6.00 -7.35
N ALA A 223 15.76 5.22 -8.15
CA ALA A 223 15.55 5.53 -9.56
C ALA A 223 14.42 6.55 -9.67
N CYS A 224 14.73 7.75 -10.17
CA CYS A 224 13.70 8.72 -10.51
C CYS A 224 13.01 8.25 -11.79
N GLN A 225 11.76 7.81 -11.69
CA GLN A 225 10.91 7.65 -12.86
C GLN A 225 10.21 8.99 -13.14
N ASN A 226 10.22 9.43 -14.40
CA ASN A 226 9.45 10.59 -14.80
C ASN A 226 7.96 10.21 -14.80
N THR A 227 7.22 10.67 -13.79
CA THR A 227 5.78 10.40 -13.66
C THR A 227 4.93 11.23 -14.61
N SER A 228 5.51 12.21 -15.29
CA SER A 228 4.82 12.91 -16.37
C SER A 228 4.88 12.04 -17.61
N SER A 229 3.72 11.55 -18.06
CA SER A 229 3.63 10.95 -19.38
C SER A 229 4.21 11.93 -20.42
N PRO A 230 5.10 11.50 -21.32
CA PRO A 230 5.59 12.38 -22.38
C PRO A 230 4.48 12.68 -23.42
N LEU A 231 3.31 12.08 -23.26
CA LEU A 231 2.15 12.28 -24.12
C LEU A 231 1.41 13.56 -23.73
N ASN A 232 1.29 14.47 -24.69
CA ASN A 232 0.49 15.68 -24.57
C ASN A 232 -0.74 15.58 -25.47
N VAL A 233 -1.91 15.95 -24.96
CA VAL A 233 -3.15 16.01 -25.73
C VAL A 233 -3.47 17.46 -26.04
N THR A 234 -3.66 17.75 -27.32
CA THR A 234 -4.18 19.03 -27.81
C THR A 234 -5.51 18.81 -28.49
N GLN A 235 -6.45 19.72 -28.31
CA GLN A 235 -7.81 19.59 -28.81
C GLN A 235 -8.22 20.87 -29.54
N THR A 236 -9.13 20.72 -30.49
CA THR A 236 -9.67 21.85 -31.25
C THR A 236 -11.15 21.60 -31.47
N LEU A 237 -11.98 22.57 -31.07
CA LEU A 237 -13.40 22.58 -31.39
C LEU A 237 -13.55 22.69 -32.91
N VAL A 238 -14.21 21.71 -33.51
CA VAL A 238 -14.43 21.64 -34.96
C VAL A 238 -15.77 22.24 -35.33
N ASN A 239 -16.81 21.90 -34.58
CA ASN A 239 -18.17 22.31 -34.89
C ASN A 239 -19.05 22.28 -33.63
N THR A 240 -20.09 23.09 -33.64
CA THR A 240 -21.17 23.06 -32.66
C THR A 240 -22.50 23.19 -33.39
N TRP A 241 -23.46 22.34 -33.06
CA TRP A 241 -24.82 22.37 -33.63
C TRP A 241 -25.87 22.05 -32.58
N ILE A 242 -27.13 22.31 -32.92
CA ILE A 242 -28.30 21.98 -32.10
C ILE A 242 -29.14 20.99 -32.90
N ASP A 243 -29.58 19.91 -32.26
CA ASP A 243 -30.43 18.91 -32.90
C ASP A 243 -31.92 19.31 -32.93
N GLY A 244 -32.77 18.45 -33.49
CA GLY A 244 -34.22 18.68 -33.54
C GLY A 244 -34.91 18.80 -32.18
N ASN A 245 -34.26 18.36 -31.10
CA ASN A 245 -34.77 18.41 -29.72
C ASN A 245 -34.22 19.60 -28.92
N GLN A 246 -33.59 20.58 -29.58
CA GLN A 246 -32.94 21.73 -28.94
C GLN A 246 -31.74 21.34 -28.05
N VAL A 247 -31.13 20.17 -28.28
CA VAL A 247 -29.93 19.74 -27.57
C VAL A 247 -28.68 20.17 -28.35
N GLN A 248 -27.80 20.91 -27.68
CA GLN A 248 -26.52 21.32 -28.26
C GLN A 248 -25.51 20.16 -28.24
N TYR A 249 -24.74 20.01 -29.32
CA TYR A 249 -23.61 19.11 -29.45
C TYR A 249 -22.38 19.86 -29.92
N SER A 250 -21.21 19.46 -29.43
CA SER A 250 -19.91 19.96 -29.88
C SER A 250 -19.01 18.81 -30.30
N GLN A 251 -18.36 18.97 -31.45
CA GLN A 251 -17.37 18.04 -31.97
C GLN A 251 -15.96 18.58 -31.78
N PHE A 252 -15.07 17.76 -31.27
CA PHE A 252 -13.66 18.06 -31.09
C PHE A 252 -12.79 17.09 -31.89
N ASN A 253 -11.77 17.63 -32.55
CA ASN A 253 -10.63 16.85 -33.02
C ASN A 253 -9.50 17.01 -32.01
N ALA A 254 -8.75 15.94 -31.79
CA ALA A 254 -7.69 15.92 -30.82
C ALA A 254 -6.46 15.18 -31.35
N VAL A 255 -5.29 15.61 -30.89
CA VAL A 255 -4.00 15.02 -31.24
C VAL A 255 -3.23 14.72 -29.97
N ILE A 256 -2.87 13.45 -29.81
CA ILE A 256 -1.93 12.97 -28.82
C ILE A 256 -0.54 13.06 -29.45
N ARG A 257 0.41 13.71 -28.79
CA ARG A 257 1.81 13.80 -29.25
C ARG A 257 2.74 13.24 -28.20
N ASN A 258 3.62 12.32 -28.60
CA ASN A 258 4.75 11.92 -27.78
C ASN A 258 5.86 12.98 -27.90
N ASN A 259 6.01 13.82 -26.88
CA ASN A 259 7.03 14.87 -26.84
C ASN A 259 8.41 14.37 -26.38
N ALA A 260 8.56 13.08 -26.07
CA ALA A 260 9.88 12.52 -25.78
C ALA A 260 10.72 12.40 -27.06
N ASN A 261 12.03 12.64 -26.92
CA ASN A 261 12.99 12.51 -28.01
C ASN A 261 13.52 11.08 -28.19
N ASN A 262 13.39 10.22 -27.18
CA ASN A 262 14.02 8.90 -27.15
C ASN A 262 13.19 7.81 -26.43
N VAL A 263 11.93 8.10 -26.07
CA VAL A 263 11.05 7.15 -25.38
C VAL A 263 9.90 6.77 -26.29
N THR A 264 9.72 5.47 -26.54
CA THR A 264 8.49 4.93 -27.12
C THR A 264 7.52 4.61 -25.99
N VAL A 265 6.29 5.11 -26.08
CA VAL A 265 5.22 4.79 -25.11
C VAL A 265 4.39 3.63 -25.64
N THR A 266 4.19 2.60 -24.84
CA THR A 266 3.45 1.38 -25.21
C THR A 266 2.21 1.21 -24.34
N ASN A 267 1.07 0.89 -24.95
CA ASN A 267 -0.24 0.79 -24.31
C ASN A 267 -0.61 2.00 -23.43
N PRO A 268 -0.57 3.25 -23.94
CA PRO A 268 -0.92 4.39 -23.13
C PRO A 268 -2.40 4.39 -22.73
N THR A 269 -2.65 4.71 -21.46
CA THR A 269 -3.99 4.95 -20.92
C THR A 269 -4.21 6.45 -20.69
N PHE A 270 -5.45 6.89 -20.85
CA PHE A 270 -5.87 8.28 -20.67
C PHE A 270 -7.10 8.33 -19.78
N LYS A 271 -7.12 9.25 -18.82
CA LYS A 271 -8.28 9.48 -17.96
C LYS A 271 -8.99 10.76 -18.37
N SER A 272 -10.30 10.68 -18.62
CA SER A 272 -11.12 11.83 -18.97
C SER A 272 -11.66 12.56 -17.75
N LEU A 273 -11.74 13.89 -17.82
CA LEU A 273 -12.38 14.75 -16.82
C LEU A 273 -13.39 15.71 -17.48
N PRO A 274 -14.46 16.11 -16.78
CA PRO A 274 -14.87 15.68 -15.43
C PRO A 274 -15.29 14.20 -15.37
N SER A 275 -15.09 13.56 -14.22
CA SER A 275 -15.44 12.14 -14.03
C SER A 275 -16.95 11.91 -14.19
N GLY A 276 -17.32 10.79 -14.81
CA GLY A 276 -18.72 10.43 -15.10
C GLY A 276 -19.31 11.08 -16.36
N VAL A 277 -18.63 12.07 -16.95
CA VAL A 277 -19.05 12.68 -18.22
C VAL A 277 -18.47 11.90 -19.39
N ASN A 278 -19.34 11.35 -20.23
CA ASN A 278 -18.92 10.53 -21.37
C ASN A 278 -19.27 11.21 -22.69
N PRO A 279 -18.39 11.11 -23.71
CA PRO A 279 -18.74 11.54 -25.05
C PRO A 279 -19.86 10.66 -25.61
N THR A 280 -20.76 11.27 -26.38
CA THR A 280 -21.83 10.56 -27.10
C THR A 280 -21.24 9.64 -28.19
N GLN A 281 -20.14 10.08 -28.80
CA GLN A 281 -19.37 9.30 -29.76
C GLN A 281 -17.89 9.64 -29.62
N ILE A 282 -17.00 8.66 -29.78
CA ILE A 282 -15.56 8.84 -29.80
C ILE A 282 -14.94 7.90 -30.83
N TRP A 283 -13.90 8.35 -31.52
CA TRP A 283 -13.10 7.56 -32.45
C TRP A 283 -11.63 7.79 -32.19
N GLY A 284 -10.77 6.81 -32.52
CA GLY A 284 -9.34 6.85 -32.19
C GLY A 284 -9.02 6.38 -30.78
N LEU A 285 -9.99 6.41 -29.85
CA LEU A 285 -9.86 5.84 -28.52
C LEU A 285 -10.93 4.79 -28.25
N GLN A 286 -10.61 3.83 -27.40
CA GLN A 286 -11.50 2.79 -26.89
C GLN A 286 -11.61 2.88 -25.37
N LYS A 287 -12.83 2.74 -24.85
CA LYS A 287 -13.10 2.75 -23.41
C LYS A 287 -12.65 1.43 -22.77
N THR A 288 -12.04 1.48 -21.60
CA THR A 288 -11.65 0.29 -20.83
C THR A 288 -12.76 -0.10 -19.82
N SER A 289 -12.50 -1.16 -19.04
CA SER A 289 -13.36 -1.52 -17.90
C SER A 289 -13.23 -0.55 -16.71
N VAL A 290 -12.19 0.28 -16.67
CA VAL A 290 -11.99 1.30 -15.64
C VAL A 290 -12.78 2.55 -15.99
N ALA A 291 -13.46 3.13 -15.01
CA ALA A 291 -14.26 4.32 -15.21
C ALA A 291 -13.43 5.49 -15.76
N ASP A 292 -13.98 6.18 -16.77
CA ASP A 292 -13.39 7.34 -17.44
C ASP A 292 -12.00 7.09 -18.07
N GLN A 293 -11.61 5.83 -18.26
CA GLN A 293 -10.32 5.47 -18.83
C GLN A 293 -10.44 5.01 -20.30
N TRP A 294 -9.46 5.42 -21.08
CA TRP A 294 -9.39 5.24 -22.53
C TRP A 294 -8.02 4.72 -22.95
N VAL A 295 -7.97 3.95 -24.03
CA VAL A 295 -6.74 3.47 -24.69
C VAL A 295 -6.81 3.78 -26.18
N LEU A 296 -5.66 3.75 -26.87
CA LEU A 296 -5.64 3.89 -28.33
C LEU A 296 -6.42 2.74 -28.97
N SER A 297 -7.32 3.05 -29.92
CA SER A 297 -8.13 2.02 -30.57
C SER A 297 -7.36 1.18 -31.60
N TRP A 298 -6.17 1.64 -32.00
CA TRP A 298 -5.25 0.91 -32.87
C TRP A 298 -3.82 1.41 -32.63
N ASN A 299 -2.83 0.62 -33.06
CA ASN A 299 -1.40 0.91 -32.88
C ASN A 299 -1.07 1.33 -31.43
N PRO A 300 -0.91 0.37 -30.52
CA PRO A 300 -0.71 0.66 -29.09
C PRO A 300 0.67 1.25 -28.77
N MET A 301 1.37 1.83 -29.75
CA MET A 301 2.71 2.38 -29.58
C MET A 301 2.81 3.76 -30.20
N LEU A 302 3.36 4.70 -29.43
CA LEU A 302 3.72 6.04 -29.88
C LEU A 302 5.22 6.22 -29.75
N THR A 303 5.92 6.18 -30.87
CA THR A 303 7.37 6.41 -30.93
C THR A 303 7.71 7.89 -30.69
N PRO A 304 8.98 8.24 -30.42
CA PRO A 304 9.39 9.63 -30.22
C PRO A 304 8.87 10.57 -31.32
N ASN A 305 8.30 11.71 -30.92
CA ASN A 305 7.70 12.71 -31.80
C ASN A 305 6.49 12.24 -32.64
N GLN A 306 6.03 11.00 -32.47
CA GLN A 306 4.84 10.51 -33.16
C GLN A 306 3.58 11.19 -32.62
N THR A 307 2.61 11.36 -33.51
CA THR A 307 1.27 11.84 -33.18
C THR A 307 0.22 10.77 -33.45
N PHE A 308 -0.89 10.86 -32.73
CA PHE A 308 -2.07 10.03 -32.91
C PHE A 308 -3.31 10.92 -32.85
N SER A 309 -4.14 10.85 -33.88
CA SER A 309 -5.37 11.66 -33.97
C SER A 309 -6.57 10.87 -33.47
N PHE A 310 -7.39 11.52 -32.67
CA PHE A 310 -8.68 11.02 -32.22
C PHE A 310 -9.70 12.15 -32.25
N GLY A 311 -10.96 11.86 -31.96
CA GLY A 311 -11.97 12.90 -31.83
C GLY A 311 -13.24 12.37 -31.19
N TYR A 312 -14.10 13.28 -30.79
CA TYR A 312 -15.33 12.95 -30.08
C TYR A 312 -16.41 14.00 -30.27
N ILE A 313 -17.64 13.58 -29.98
CA ILE A 313 -18.84 14.42 -29.91
C ILE A 313 -19.37 14.34 -28.48
N ILE A 314 -19.69 15.50 -27.90
CA ILE A 314 -20.27 15.61 -26.57
C ILE A 314 -21.52 16.47 -26.61
N GLN A 315 -22.47 16.17 -25.72
CA GLN A 315 -23.64 17.01 -25.47
C GLN A 315 -23.22 18.24 -24.65
N GLY A 316 -23.51 19.44 -25.17
CA GLY A 316 -23.14 20.73 -24.60
C GLY A 316 -21.85 21.32 -25.18
N ALA A 317 -21.36 22.38 -24.54
CA ALA A 317 -20.16 23.12 -24.99
C ALA A 317 -18.86 22.69 -24.29
N THR A 318 -18.96 21.86 -23.24
CA THR A 318 -17.83 21.58 -22.35
C THR A 318 -16.84 20.62 -22.99
N GLU A 319 -15.61 21.07 -23.18
CA GLU A 319 -14.48 20.24 -23.59
C GLU A 319 -14.12 19.23 -22.49
N LEU A 320 -13.93 17.95 -22.87
CA LEU A 320 -13.37 16.95 -21.95
C LEU A 320 -11.86 17.07 -21.92
N THR A 321 -11.25 16.98 -20.75
CA THR A 321 -9.79 16.87 -20.63
C THR A 321 -9.39 15.41 -20.68
N PHE A 322 -8.38 15.04 -21.48
CA PHE A 322 -7.79 13.70 -21.51
C PHE A 322 -6.35 13.75 -21.00
N ASN A 323 -6.13 13.26 -19.79
CA ASN A 323 -4.79 13.21 -19.19
C ASN A 323 -4.17 11.84 -19.41
N ALA A 324 -3.00 11.79 -20.05
CA ALA A 324 -2.23 10.57 -20.15
C ALA A 324 -1.73 10.15 -18.76
N GLU A 325 -2.02 8.93 -18.37
CA GLU A 325 -1.58 8.42 -17.06
C GLU A 325 -0.09 8.08 -17.10
N ALA A 326 0.55 8.15 -15.93
CA ALA A 326 1.96 7.77 -15.80
C ALA A 326 2.16 6.32 -16.25
N GLN A 327 3.15 6.09 -17.09
CA GLN A 327 3.53 4.75 -17.53
C GLN A 327 4.40 4.15 -16.41
N HIS A 328 3.94 3.06 -15.80
CA HIS A 328 4.67 2.30 -14.78
C HIS A 328 5.69 1.35 -15.42
#